data_AF-A0A511QVT3-F1
#
_entry.id   AF-A0A511QVT3-F1
#
_cell.length_a   1.000
_cell.length_b   1.000
_cell.length_c   1.000
_cell.angle_alpha   90.00
_cell.angle_beta   90.00
_cell.angle_gamma   90.00
#
_symmetry.space_group_name_H-M   'P 1'
#
loop_
_entity.id
_entity.type
_entity.pdbx_description
1 polymer ?
#
loop_
_entity_poly.entity_id
_entity_poly.type
_entity_poly.pdbx_seq_one_letter_code
_entity_poly.pdbx_strand_id
1 'polypeptide(L)'
;MGLINRFKENNRRTADFFRMMPHMFRMFRVQTSIPLIKIALLVFSSKFINMVVMFIPLKMLFVLSGSKNIEVLHEMEQSVGRDLYIGGMLAIIAFLYIFSVVVSILKVKLVNKQKNHLEIKNYYIRERVLQRPVILKTYGPFCQVLADVLLVSTVIFTLFVVNYYYALYYLFIVTIYIIIVEQWAFSTHSPRLMTKLGIDSKQFINISGVFIFFLSFVGIIAVILNLEISVIFAVLMLILSRLGFGALKSFFNCQIKLRTYFL
;
A
#
# COMPACT_ATOMS: atom_id res chain seq x y z
N MET A 1 2.16 32.37 14.54
CA MET A 1 1.40 31.84 13.37
C MET A 1 0.25 30.97 13.86
N GLY A 2 -1.00 31.37 13.59
CA GLY A 2 -2.19 30.61 14.02
C GLY A 2 -2.28 29.23 13.37
N LEU A 3 -3.04 28.31 13.99
CA LEU A 3 -3.28 26.93 13.51
C LEU A 3 -3.76 26.91 12.05
N ILE A 4 -4.61 27.86 11.66
CA ILE A 4 -5.15 27.99 10.30
C ILE A 4 -4.07 28.33 9.27
N ASN A 5 -3.12 29.20 9.62
CA ASN A 5 -2.01 29.54 8.71
C ASN A 5 -1.05 28.34 8.52
N ARG A 6 -0.80 27.56 9.57
CA ARG A 6 -0.03 26.31 9.48
C ARG A 6 -0.73 25.28 8.61
N PHE A 7 -2.05 25.16 8.74
CA PHE A 7 -2.87 24.25 7.94
C PHE A 7 -2.83 24.62 6.46
N LYS A 8 -2.94 25.92 6.14
CA LYS A 8 -2.85 26.44 4.78
C LYS A 8 -1.48 26.19 4.15
N GLU A 9 -0.42 26.34 4.91
CA GLU A 9 0.95 26.14 4.45
C GLU A 9 1.30 24.66 4.23
N ASN A 10 0.88 23.78 5.14
CA ASN A 10 0.99 22.33 4.95
C ASN A 10 0.21 21.86 3.71
N ASN A 11 -1.05 22.27 3.57
CA ASN A 11 -1.86 21.92 2.40
C ASN A 11 -1.24 22.43 1.09
N ARG A 12 -0.60 23.60 1.11
CA ARG A 12 0.14 24.12 -0.05
C ARG A 12 1.32 23.22 -0.41
N ARG A 13 2.12 22.76 0.56
CA ARG A 13 3.23 21.82 0.31
C ARG A 13 2.75 20.47 -0.19
N THR A 14 1.63 19.97 0.33
CA THR A 14 0.99 18.74 -0.17
C THR A 14 0.54 18.93 -1.62
N ALA A 15 -0.17 20.02 -1.93
CA ALA A 15 -0.57 20.35 -3.29
C ALA A 15 0.63 20.51 -4.24
N ASP A 16 1.71 21.14 -3.78
CA ASP A 16 2.93 21.32 -4.56
C ASP A 16 3.64 19.97 -4.80
N PHE A 17 3.64 19.04 -3.83
CA PHE A 17 4.10 17.67 -4.03
C PHE A 17 3.27 16.93 -5.09
N PHE A 18 1.94 16.98 -5.01
CA PHE A 18 1.06 16.37 -6.01
C PHE A 18 1.21 17.01 -7.40
N ARG A 19 1.42 18.33 -7.47
CA ARG A 19 1.75 19.04 -8.72
C ARG A 19 3.11 18.67 -9.27
N MET A 20 4.06 18.29 -8.43
CA MET A 20 5.41 17.89 -8.82
C MET A 20 5.46 16.45 -9.35
N MET A 21 4.55 15.57 -8.90
CA MET A 21 4.50 14.16 -9.34
C MET A 21 4.40 13.95 -10.87
N PRO A 22 3.52 14.66 -11.62
CA PRO A 22 3.48 14.57 -13.08
C PRO A 22 4.79 14.99 -13.76
N HIS A 23 5.46 16.01 -13.22
CA HIS A 23 6.76 16.47 -13.73
C HIS A 23 7.87 15.45 -13.46
N MET A 24 7.87 14.84 -12.27
CA MET A 24 8.77 13.73 -11.94
C MET A 24 8.51 12.53 -12.84
N PHE A 25 7.25 12.17 -13.07
CA PHE A 25 6.87 11.09 -13.98
C PHE A 25 7.38 11.34 -15.41
N ARG A 26 7.20 12.56 -15.93
CA ARG A 26 7.70 12.96 -17.25
C ARG A 26 9.23 12.90 -17.32
N MET A 27 9.93 13.41 -16.30
CA MET A 27 11.38 13.36 -16.20
C MET A 27 11.89 11.91 -16.19
N PHE A 28 11.35 11.04 -15.34
CA PHE A 28 11.78 9.65 -15.28
C PHE A 28 11.43 8.87 -16.57
N ARG A 29 10.29 9.14 -17.20
CA ARG A 29 9.88 8.46 -18.44
C ARG A 29 10.71 8.91 -19.65
N VAL A 30 10.96 10.21 -19.78
CA VAL A 30 11.59 10.81 -20.97
C VAL A 30 13.11 10.86 -20.85
N GLN A 31 13.65 11.20 -19.68
CA GLN A 31 15.09 11.45 -19.52
C GLN A 31 15.87 10.23 -19.05
N THR A 32 15.30 9.33 -18.23
CA THR A 32 16.01 8.13 -17.77
C THR A 32 15.81 6.88 -18.63
N SER A 33 14.93 6.89 -19.64
CA SER A 33 14.57 5.71 -20.46
C SER A 33 14.13 4.46 -19.67
N ILE A 34 13.81 4.65 -18.38
CA ILE A 34 13.46 3.58 -17.46
C ILE A 34 11.95 3.28 -17.57
N PRO A 35 11.54 2.00 -17.72
CA PRO A 35 10.13 1.62 -17.72
C PRO A 35 9.55 1.68 -16.31
N LEU A 36 9.20 2.88 -15.82
CA LEU A 36 8.59 3.10 -14.50
C LEU A 36 7.33 2.28 -14.29
N ILE A 37 6.47 2.23 -15.32
CA ILE A 37 5.19 1.52 -15.24
C ILE A 37 5.43 0.03 -15.00
N LYS A 38 6.40 -0.58 -15.69
CA LYS A 38 6.73 -2.00 -15.50
C LYS A 38 7.20 -2.26 -14.07
N ILE A 39 8.01 -1.38 -13.48
CA ILE A 39 8.51 -1.57 -12.11
C ILE A 39 7.45 -1.28 -11.06
N ALA A 40 6.65 -0.23 -11.23
CA ALA A 40 5.53 0.04 -10.36
C ALA A 40 4.54 -1.13 -10.35
N LEU A 41 4.22 -1.68 -11.54
CA LEU A 41 3.42 -2.89 -11.66
C LEU A 41 4.07 -4.09 -11.00
N LEU A 42 5.39 -4.29 -11.15
CA LEU A 42 6.07 -5.43 -10.53
C LEU A 42 6.15 -5.32 -9.00
N VAL A 43 6.32 -4.09 -8.48
CA VAL A 43 6.24 -3.79 -7.04
C VAL A 43 4.83 -4.03 -6.53
N PHE A 44 3.80 -3.60 -7.28
CA PHE A 44 2.40 -3.85 -7.00
C PHE A 44 2.10 -5.36 -6.98
N SER A 45 2.44 -6.09 -8.05
CA SER A 45 2.21 -7.53 -8.17
C SER A 45 2.92 -8.30 -7.07
N SER A 46 4.15 -7.93 -6.72
CA SER A 46 4.88 -8.53 -5.58
C SER A 46 4.13 -8.35 -4.26
N LYS A 47 3.58 -7.16 -3.98
CA LYS A 47 2.79 -6.91 -2.77
C LYS A 47 1.44 -7.64 -2.79
N PHE A 48 0.79 -7.67 -3.96
CA PHE A 48 -0.51 -8.31 -4.16
C PHE A 48 -0.42 -9.85 -4.05
N ILE A 49 0.55 -10.47 -4.72
CA ILE A 49 0.77 -11.92 -4.66
C ILE A 49 1.09 -12.34 -3.22
N ASN A 50 1.93 -11.57 -2.51
CA ASN A 50 2.24 -11.87 -1.11
C ASN A 50 0.98 -11.85 -0.22
N MET A 51 0.01 -10.96 -0.51
CA MET A 51 -1.29 -10.94 0.17
C MET A 51 -2.12 -12.20 -0.14
N VAL A 52 -2.25 -12.56 -1.42
CA VAL A 52 -2.97 -13.77 -1.85
C VAL A 52 -2.38 -15.01 -1.18
N VAL A 53 -1.05 -15.11 -1.15
CA VAL A 53 -0.31 -16.19 -0.51
C VAL A 53 -0.53 -16.25 1.01
N MET A 54 -0.78 -15.13 1.68
CA MET A 54 -1.19 -15.14 3.10
C MET A 54 -2.67 -15.48 3.31
N PHE A 55 -3.54 -15.19 2.34
CA PHE A 55 -4.99 -15.44 2.46
C PHE A 55 -5.38 -16.89 2.21
N ILE A 56 -4.76 -17.57 1.24
CA ILE A 56 -5.16 -18.94 0.87
C ILE A 56 -4.93 -19.95 2.01
N PRO A 57 -3.79 -19.94 2.75
CA PRO A 57 -3.61 -20.81 3.91
C PRO A 57 -4.66 -20.56 5.01
N LEU A 58 -5.01 -19.29 5.24
CA LEU A 58 -6.07 -18.91 6.17
C LEU A 58 -7.43 -19.47 5.74
N LYS A 59 -7.78 -19.34 4.45
CA LYS A 59 -8.99 -19.93 3.89
C LYS A 59 -9.00 -21.45 4.03
N MET A 60 -7.87 -22.12 3.80
CA MET A 60 -7.75 -23.56 4.01
C MET A 60 -8.00 -23.96 5.46
N LEU A 61 -7.49 -23.21 6.44
CA LEU A 61 -7.80 -23.45 7.85
C LEU A 61 -9.29 -23.32 8.15
N PHE A 62 -10.00 -22.38 7.51
CA PHE A 62 -11.46 -22.23 7.66
C PHE A 62 -12.27 -23.35 7.01
N VAL A 63 -11.79 -23.88 5.88
CA VAL A 63 -12.41 -25.06 5.25
C VAL A 63 -12.16 -26.30 6.11
N LEU A 64 -10.93 -26.49 6.60
CA LEU A 64 -10.57 -27.60 7.48
C LEU A 64 -11.30 -27.56 8.83
N SER A 65 -11.68 -26.38 9.32
CA SER A 65 -12.43 -26.21 10.57
C SER A 65 -13.94 -26.39 10.43
N GLY A 66 -14.46 -26.64 9.23
CA GLY A 66 -15.88 -26.92 9.00
C GLY A 66 -16.82 -25.70 9.11
N SER A 67 -16.27 -24.48 9.05
CA SER A 67 -17.09 -23.27 9.03
C SER A 67 -17.85 -23.13 7.70
N LYS A 68 -19.13 -22.70 7.74
CA LYS A 68 -20.04 -22.61 6.58
C LYS A 68 -19.34 -22.02 5.35
N ASN A 69 -19.12 -22.87 4.35
CA ASN A 69 -18.55 -22.51 3.06
C ASN A 69 -19.54 -21.71 2.20
N ILE A 70 -19.01 -21.02 1.19
CA ILE A 70 -19.81 -20.43 0.10
C ILE A 70 -20.45 -21.59 -0.68
N GLU A 71 -21.75 -21.53 -0.99
CA GLU A 71 -22.54 -22.60 -1.64
C GLU A 71 -21.82 -23.22 -2.86
N VAL A 72 -21.23 -22.39 -3.72
CA VAL A 72 -20.50 -22.80 -4.94
C VAL A 72 -19.29 -23.71 -4.66
N LEU A 73 -18.64 -23.56 -3.51
CA LEU A 73 -17.48 -24.40 -3.13
C LEU A 73 -17.90 -25.68 -2.41
N HIS A 74 -19.05 -25.67 -1.75
CA HIS A 74 -19.60 -26.86 -1.09
C HIS A 74 -20.04 -27.90 -2.13
N GLU A 75 -20.58 -27.44 -3.26
CA GLU A 75 -20.85 -28.29 -4.44
C GLU A 75 -19.58 -28.87 -5.07
N MET A 76 -18.47 -28.11 -5.11
CA MET A 76 -17.16 -28.63 -5.55
C MET A 76 -16.55 -29.62 -4.55
N GLU A 77 -16.70 -29.38 -3.25
CA GLU A 77 -16.23 -30.28 -2.18
C GLU A 77 -16.99 -31.62 -2.19
N GLN A 78 -18.31 -31.57 -2.40
CA GLN A 78 -19.15 -32.77 -2.53
C GLN A 78 -18.90 -33.56 -3.82
N SER A 79 -18.59 -32.90 -4.94
CA SER A 79 -18.38 -33.57 -6.23
C SER A 79 -16.98 -34.18 -6.40
N VAL A 80 -15.93 -33.58 -5.82
CA VAL A 80 -14.52 -33.99 -6.04
C VAL A 80 -13.97 -34.83 -4.88
N GLY A 81 -14.61 -34.78 -3.71
CA GLY A 81 -14.14 -35.43 -2.50
C GLY A 81 -13.14 -34.55 -1.72
N ARG A 82 -13.32 -34.50 -0.41
CA ARG A 82 -12.60 -33.62 0.51
C ARG A 82 -11.07 -33.75 0.43
N ASP A 83 -10.55 -34.97 0.32
CA ASP A 83 -9.10 -35.20 0.29
C ASP A 83 -8.45 -34.68 -1.00
N LEU A 84 -9.12 -34.85 -2.13
CA LEU A 84 -8.63 -34.41 -3.44
C LEU A 84 -8.74 -32.89 -3.60
N TYR A 85 -9.80 -32.28 -3.04
CA TYR A 85 -9.95 -30.84 -2.94
C TYR A 85 -8.87 -30.19 -2.06
N ILE A 86 -8.60 -30.76 -0.88
CA ILE A 86 -7.53 -30.28 0.03
C ILE A 86 -6.16 -30.42 -0.64
N GLY A 87 -5.89 -31.55 -1.30
CA GLY A 87 -4.66 -31.77 -2.06
C GLY A 87 -4.46 -30.78 -3.21
N GLY A 88 -5.51 -30.53 -3.99
CA GLY A 88 -5.49 -29.55 -5.09
C GLY A 88 -5.25 -28.11 -4.60
N MET A 89 -5.93 -27.71 -3.52
CA MET A 89 -5.69 -26.41 -2.87
C MET A 89 -4.25 -26.27 -2.39
N LEU A 90 -3.68 -27.31 -1.75
CA LEU A 90 -2.29 -27.31 -1.30
C LEU A 90 -1.30 -27.16 -2.46
N ALA A 91 -1.54 -27.83 -3.59
CA ALA A 91 -0.71 -27.69 -4.78
C ALA A 91 -0.76 -26.26 -5.36
N ILE A 92 -1.96 -25.65 -5.42
CA ILE A 92 -2.12 -24.26 -5.85
C ILE A 92 -1.39 -23.30 -4.92
N ILE A 93 -1.47 -23.50 -3.60
CA ILE A 93 -0.75 -22.70 -2.60
C ILE A 93 0.76 -22.81 -2.80
N ALA A 94 1.28 -24.02 -2.94
CA ALA A 94 2.70 -24.26 -3.14
C ALA A 94 3.21 -23.56 -4.41
N PHE A 95 2.46 -23.67 -5.52
CA PHE A 95 2.77 -22.98 -6.76
C PHE A 95 2.78 -21.45 -6.60
N LEU A 96 1.75 -20.90 -5.95
CA LEU A 96 1.66 -19.45 -5.70
C LEU A 96 2.78 -18.94 -4.78
N TYR A 97 3.19 -19.74 -3.80
CA TYR A 97 4.33 -19.41 -2.94
C TYR A 97 5.63 -19.34 -3.74
N ILE A 98 5.90 -20.36 -4.57
CA ILE A 98 7.08 -20.38 -5.45
C ILE A 98 7.05 -19.19 -6.40
N PHE A 99 5.89 -18.92 -7.01
CA PHE A 99 5.71 -17.77 -7.89
C PHE A 99 5.96 -16.44 -7.18
N SER A 100 5.48 -16.28 -5.94
CA SER A 100 5.74 -15.09 -5.10
C SER A 100 7.23 -14.87 -4.85
N VAL A 101 7.98 -15.95 -4.57
CA VAL A 101 9.43 -15.91 -4.37
C VAL A 101 10.12 -15.50 -5.67
N VAL A 102 9.75 -16.09 -6.81
CA VAL A 102 10.31 -15.74 -8.12
C VAL A 102 10.05 -14.27 -8.46
N VAL A 103 8.84 -13.78 -8.28
CA VAL A 103 8.49 -12.36 -8.51
C VAL A 103 9.31 -11.43 -7.60
N SER A 104 9.53 -11.83 -6.35
CA SER A 104 10.35 -11.07 -5.40
C SER A 104 11.82 -11.01 -5.83
N ILE A 105 12.38 -12.12 -6.35
CA ILE A 105 13.74 -12.17 -6.90
C ILE A 105 13.84 -11.31 -8.17
N LEU A 106 12.87 -11.41 -9.08
CA LEU A 106 12.83 -10.61 -10.32
C LEU A 106 12.77 -9.11 -10.02
N LYS A 107 12.01 -8.70 -9.01
CA LYS A 107 11.96 -7.32 -8.51
C LYS A 107 13.34 -6.83 -8.09
N VAL A 108 14.04 -7.58 -7.25
CA VAL A 108 15.40 -7.23 -6.79
C VAL A 108 16.37 -7.14 -7.97
N LYS A 109 16.31 -8.11 -8.89
CA LYS A 109 17.17 -8.16 -10.07
C LYS A 109 16.93 -6.97 -11.01
N LEU A 110 15.67 -6.58 -11.24
CA LEU A 110 15.32 -5.42 -12.07
C LEU A 110 15.75 -4.09 -11.44
N VAL A 111 15.52 -3.92 -10.13
CA VAL A 111 15.97 -2.72 -9.41
C VAL A 111 17.49 -2.58 -9.46
N ASN A 112 18.23 -3.69 -9.33
CA ASN A 112 19.69 -3.69 -9.44
C ASN A 112 20.18 -3.47 -10.88
N LYS A 113 19.55 -4.08 -11.88
CA LYS A 113 19.92 -3.89 -13.30
C LYS A 113 19.71 -2.45 -13.76
N GLN A 114 18.74 -1.73 -13.18
CA GLN A 114 18.49 -0.33 -13.52
C GLN A 114 19.44 0.66 -12.85
N LYS A 115 20.01 0.33 -11.68
CA LYS A 115 21.12 1.12 -11.13
C LYS A 115 22.31 1.17 -12.09
N ASN A 116 22.50 0.12 -12.88
CA ASN A 116 23.62 -0.01 -13.81
C ASN A 116 23.39 0.65 -15.18
N HIS A 117 22.14 0.82 -15.62
CA HIS A 117 21.80 1.45 -16.92
C HIS A 117 21.58 2.97 -16.85
N LEU A 118 21.69 3.58 -15.67
CA LEU A 118 21.47 5.03 -15.52
C LEU A 118 22.67 5.82 -16.06
N GLU A 119 22.50 6.43 -17.23
CA GLU A 119 23.49 7.31 -17.88
C GLU A 119 23.89 8.48 -16.96
N ILE A 120 25.17 8.83 -16.99
CA ILE A 120 25.74 9.95 -16.24
C ILE A 120 25.38 11.25 -16.99
N LYS A 121 24.21 11.79 -16.72
CA LYS A 121 23.74 13.09 -17.22
C LYS A 121 23.17 13.93 -16.09
N ASN A 122 23.18 15.25 -16.29
CA ASN A 122 22.47 16.21 -15.46
C ASN A 122 20.99 16.18 -15.85
N TYR A 123 20.10 15.92 -14.89
CA TYR A 123 18.67 15.83 -15.19
C TYR A 123 17.94 17.06 -14.66
N TYR A 124 16.92 17.48 -15.39
CA TYR A 124 16.25 18.76 -15.16
C TYR A 124 14.81 18.54 -14.68
N ILE A 125 14.47 19.11 -13.52
CA ILE A 125 13.08 19.28 -13.06
C ILE A 125 12.83 20.77 -12.80
N ARG A 126 11.89 21.39 -13.54
CA ARG A 126 11.48 22.80 -13.36
C ARG A 126 12.68 23.70 -13.04
N GLU A 127 13.65 23.74 -13.95
CA GLU A 127 14.87 24.57 -13.90
C GLU A 127 15.96 24.18 -12.86
N ARG A 128 15.74 23.15 -12.02
CA ARG A 128 16.79 22.61 -11.13
C ARG A 128 17.56 21.46 -11.77
N VAL A 129 18.89 21.53 -11.68
CA VAL A 129 19.81 20.45 -12.07
C VAL A 129 19.94 19.46 -10.92
N LEU A 130 19.45 18.25 -11.12
CA LEU A 130 19.60 17.14 -10.19
C LEU A 130 20.74 16.23 -10.64
N GLN A 131 21.68 16.00 -9.72
CA GLN A 131 22.78 15.08 -9.95
C GLN A 131 22.30 13.61 -9.86
N ARG A 132 22.94 12.73 -10.64
CA ARG A 132 22.73 11.27 -10.68
C ARG A 132 22.53 10.58 -9.31
N PRO A 133 23.28 10.86 -8.23
CA PRO A 133 23.08 10.21 -6.93
C PRO A 133 21.72 10.53 -6.29
N VAL A 134 21.16 11.72 -6.51
CA VAL A 134 19.85 12.11 -5.98
C VAL A 134 18.74 11.34 -6.73
N ILE A 135 18.91 11.15 -8.03
CA ILE A 135 17.95 10.46 -8.90
C ILE A 135 17.92 8.96 -8.63
N LEU A 136 19.09 8.34 -8.45
CA LEU A 136 19.21 6.95 -8.01
C LEU A 136 18.56 6.71 -6.64
N LYS A 137 18.67 7.67 -5.72
CA LYS A 137 18.08 7.58 -4.37
C LYS A 137 16.57 7.84 -4.35
N THR A 138 16.05 8.64 -5.28
CA THR A 138 14.63 9.04 -5.36
C THR A 138 13.79 8.17 -6.30
N TYR A 139 14.41 7.48 -7.26
CA TYR A 139 13.74 6.62 -8.24
C TYR A 139 12.95 5.47 -7.59
N GLY A 140 13.59 4.70 -6.69
CA GLY A 140 12.96 3.60 -5.98
C GLY A 140 11.75 4.05 -5.14
N PRO A 141 11.91 5.09 -4.30
CA PRO A 141 10.80 5.70 -3.57
C PRO A 141 9.66 6.21 -4.47
N PHE A 142 9.95 6.77 -5.64
CA PHE A 142 8.92 7.23 -6.56
C PHE A 142 8.12 6.09 -7.19
N CYS A 143 8.79 5.02 -7.64
CA CYS A 143 8.10 3.82 -8.15
C CYS A 143 7.26 3.14 -7.05
N GLN A 144 7.75 3.17 -5.81
CA GLN A 144 7.04 2.65 -4.66
C GLN A 144 5.79 3.47 -4.34
N VAL A 145 5.86 4.80 -4.39
CA VAL A 145 4.69 5.70 -4.27
C VAL A 145 3.64 5.40 -5.32
N LEU A 146 4.03 5.25 -6.59
CA LEU A 146 3.10 4.88 -7.68
C LEU A 146 2.44 3.53 -7.43
N ALA A 147 3.23 2.52 -7.04
CA ALA A 147 2.71 1.19 -6.73
C ALA A 147 1.76 1.22 -5.52
N ASP A 148 2.06 2.03 -4.50
CA ASP A 148 1.22 2.16 -3.30
C ASP A 148 -0.10 2.86 -3.60
N VAL A 149 -0.11 3.89 -4.44
CA VAL A 149 -1.34 4.55 -4.90
C VAL A 149 -2.23 3.59 -5.67
N LEU A 150 -1.65 2.82 -6.60
CA LEU A 150 -2.38 1.77 -7.32
C LEU A 150 -2.95 0.73 -6.36
N LEU A 151 -2.15 0.27 -5.40
CA LEU A 151 -2.55 -0.75 -4.45
C LEU A 151 -3.68 -0.30 -3.52
N VAL A 152 -3.61 0.91 -2.98
CA VAL A 152 -4.70 1.49 -2.16
C VAL A 152 -5.97 1.64 -2.99
N SER A 153 -5.85 2.07 -4.24
CA SER A 153 -7.00 2.19 -5.16
C SER A 153 -7.64 0.84 -5.44
N THR A 154 -6.85 -0.20 -5.72
CA THR A 154 -7.34 -1.57 -5.90
C THR A 154 -8.01 -2.10 -4.63
N VAL A 155 -7.43 -1.86 -3.45
CA VAL A 155 -8.03 -2.28 -2.17
C VAL A 155 -9.40 -1.63 -1.97
N ILE A 156 -9.52 -0.32 -2.17
CA ILE A 156 -10.79 0.40 -2.02
C ILE A 156 -11.82 -0.14 -3.02
N PHE A 157 -11.44 -0.34 -4.28
CA PHE A 157 -12.32 -0.90 -5.30
C PHE A 157 -12.80 -2.31 -4.94
N THR A 158 -11.91 -3.20 -4.52
CA THR A 158 -12.28 -4.55 -4.08
C THR A 158 -13.20 -4.51 -2.86
N LEU A 159 -12.96 -3.59 -1.92
CA LEU A 159 -13.86 -3.41 -0.76
C LEU A 159 -15.25 -2.94 -1.19
N PHE A 160 -15.38 -2.07 -2.19
CA PHE A 160 -16.69 -1.69 -2.74
C PHE A 160 -17.46 -2.87 -3.33
N VAL A 161 -16.76 -3.80 -3.98
CA VAL A 161 -17.34 -5.04 -4.51
C VAL A 161 -17.77 -5.99 -3.39
N VAL A 162 -16.98 -6.10 -2.32
CA VAL A 162 -17.26 -7.01 -1.19
C VAL A 162 -18.37 -6.46 -0.28
N ASN A 163 -18.26 -5.20 0.14
CA ASN A 163 -19.24 -4.55 0.98
C ASN A 163 -19.17 -3.02 0.85
N TYR A 164 -20.24 -2.45 0.28
CA TYR A 164 -20.36 -1.01 0.05
C TYR A 164 -20.24 -0.17 1.34
N TYR A 165 -20.91 -0.57 2.42
CA TYR A 165 -20.92 0.18 3.68
C TYR A 165 -19.55 0.23 4.33
N TYR A 166 -18.87 -0.91 4.39
CA TYR A 166 -17.52 -0.98 4.93
C TYR A 166 -16.52 -0.23 4.03
N ALA A 167 -16.68 -0.26 2.71
CA ALA A 167 -15.83 0.49 1.79
C ALA A 167 -15.90 2.00 2.04
N LEU A 168 -17.10 2.56 2.24
CA LEU A 168 -17.29 3.97 2.60
C LEU A 168 -16.64 4.31 3.95
N TYR A 169 -16.85 3.48 4.96
CA TYR A 169 -16.22 3.64 6.28
C TYR A 169 -14.69 3.60 6.18
N TYR A 170 -14.14 2.64 5.44
CA TYR A 170 -12.71 2.51 5.22
C TYR A 170 -12.14 3.72 4.48
N LEU A 171 -12.82 4.22 3.45
CA LEU A 171 -12.42 5.42 2.71
C LEU A 171 -12.39 6.64 3.62
N PHE A 172 -13.37 6.80 4.51
CA PHE A 172 -13.41 7.86 5.50
C PHE A 172 -12.22 7.78 6.48
N ILE A 173 -11.94 6.59 7.02
CA ILE A 173 -10.77 6.36 7.87
C ILE A 173 -9.46 6.71 7.17
N VAL A 174 -9.28 6.24 5.92
CA VAL A 174 -8.07 6.50 5.14
C VAL A 174 -7.90 7.99 4.91
N THR A 175 -8.99 8.72 4.64
CA THR A 175 -8.96 10.17 4.46
C THR A 175 -8.55 10.89 5.74
N ILE A 176 -9.14 10.53 6.89
CA ILE A 176 -8.75 11.06 8.20
C ILE A 176 -7.26 10.79 8.46
N TYR A 177 -6.80 9.57 8.16
CA TYR A 177 -5.40 9.21 8.36
C TYR A 177 -4.46 10.05 7.52
N ILE A 178 -4.78 10.27 6.23
CA ILE A 178 -4.00 11.15 5.36
C ILE A 178 -3.93 12.57 5.93
N ILE A 179 -5.04 13.10 6.42
CA ILE A 179 -5.07 14.44 7.03
C ILE A 179 -4.21 14.49 8.30
N ILE A 180 -4.33 13.51 9.20
CA ILE A 180 -3.53 13.45 10.43
C ILE A 180 -2.04 13.36 10.10
N VAL A 181 -1.65 12.48 9.19
CA VAL A 181 -0.23 12.31 8.84
C VAL A 181 0.32 13.55 8.14
N GLU A 182 -0.39 14.15 7.18
CA GLU A 182 0.04 15.40 6.53
C GLU A 182 0.19 16.55 7.53
N GLN A 183 -0.73 16.69 8.48
CA GLN A 183 -0.71 17.80 9.42
C GLN A 183 0.32 17.64 10.55
N TRP A 184 0.63 16.41 10.95
CA TRP A 184 1.48 16.14 12.12
C TRP A 184 2.87 15.64 11.73
N ALA A 185 2.98 14.72 10.77
CA ALA A 185 4.26 14.14 10.37
C ALA A 185 5.03 15.02 9.36
N PHE A 186 4.35 15.88 8.61
CA PHE A 186 4.97 16.75 7.60
C PHE A 186 4.95 18.25 7.93
N SER A 187 4.49 18.61 9.14
CA SER A 187 4.50 20.00 9.61
C SER A 187 5.93 20.57 9.66
N THR A 188 6.10 21.79 9.16
CA THR A 188 7.37 22.55 9.20
C THR A 188 7.89 22.81 10.62
N HIS A 189 7.00 22.74 11.61
CA HIS A 189 7.36 22.78 13.02
C HIS A 189 7.07 21.41 13.64
N SER A 190 8.02 20.85 14.39
CA SER A 190 7.76 19.67 15.21
C SER A 190 6.54 19.98 16.09
N PRO A 191 5.40 19.28 15.90
CA PRO A 191 4.23 19.56 16.71
C PRO A 191 4.61 19.33 18.17
N ARG A 192 4.14 20.20 19.09
CA ARG A 192 4.43 20.10 20.53
C ARG A 192 4.22 18.69 21.09
N LEU A 193 3.34 17.90 20.45
CA LEU A 193 3.09 16.50 20.78
C LEU A 193 4.27 15.58 20.42
N MET A 194 4.86 15.70 19.23
CA MET A 194 6.06 14.93 18.84
C MET A 194 7.27 15.32 19.66
N THR A 195 7.43 16.61 19.98
CA THR A 195 8.52 17.09 20.86
C THR A 195 8.33 16.64 22.31
N LYS A 196 7.10 16.62 22.83
CA LYS A 196 6.82 16.08 24.17
C LYS A 196 6.98 14.56 24.26
N LEU A 197 6.69 13.85 23.17
CA LEU A 197 6.79 12.39 23.12
C LEU A 197 8.20 11.89 22.71
N GLY A 198 9.06 12.76 22.17
CA GLY A 198 10.39 12.36 21.68
C GLY A 198 10.35 11.45 20.45
N ILE A 199 9.28 11.53 19.65
CA ILE A 199 9.00 10.59 18.56
C ILE A 199 9.38 11.22 17.20
N ASP A 200 10.12 10.48 16.37
CA ASP A 200 10.44 10.88 15.00
C ASP A 200 9.25 10.69 14.04
N SER A 201 9.22 11.40 12.92
CA SER A 201 8.13 11.41 11.93
C SER A 201 7.79 10.00 11.43
N LYS A 202 8.80 9.13 11.26
CA LYS A 202 8.60 7.72 10.86
C LYS A 202 7.93 6.90 11.95
N GLN A 203 8.30 7.13 13.22
CA GLN A 203 7.71 6.45 14.36
C GLN A 203 6.27 6.93 14.58
N PHE A 204 5.99 8.22 14.37
CA PHE A 204 4.64 8.76 14.41
C PHE A 204 3.74 8.12 13.35
N ILE A 205 4.20 7.97 12.10
CA ILE A 205 3.46 7.25 11.04
C ILE A 205 3.18 5.80 11.45
N ASN A 206 4.15 5.13 12.08
CA ASN A 206 3.95 3.75 12.54
C ASN A 206 2.88 3.66 13.62
N ILE A 207 2.93 4.53 14.64
CA ILE A 207 2.04 4.50 15.79
C ILE A 207 0.63 4.94 15.40
N SER A 208 0.49 6.10 14.76
CA SER A 208 -0.79 6.58 14.25
C SER A 208 -1.45 5.59 13.31
N GLY A 209 -0.63 4.89 12.54
CA GLY A 209 -1.12 3.90 11.63
C GLY A 209 -1.62 2.60 12.28
N VAL A 210 -0.99 2.13 13.37
CA VAL A 210 -1.55 1.03 14.19
C VAL A 210 -2.92 1.42 14.74
N PHE A 211 -3.08 2.65 15.20
CA PHE A 211 -4.36 3.16 15.70
C PHE A 211 -5.44 3.20 14.61
N ILE A 212 -5.08 3.60 13.40
CA ILE A 212 -6.00 3.62 12.25
C ILE A 212 -6.39 2.22 11.78
N PHE A 213 -5.45 1.28 11.81
CA PHE A 213 -5.77 -0.13 11.56
C PHE A 213 -6.74 -0.67 12.61
N PHE A 214 -6.56 -0.33 13.88
CA PHE A 214 -7.48 -0.69 14.95
C PHE A 214 -8.88 -0.11 14.73
N LEU A 215 -9.01 1.17 14.36
CA LEU A 215 -10.29 1.77 13.98
C LEU A 215 -10.96 1.06 12.78
N SER A 216 -10.16 0.64 11.80
CA SER A 216 -10.65 -0.15 10.67
C SER A 216 -11.21 -1.50 11.14
N PHE A 217 -10.50 -2.17 12.05
CA PHE A 217 -10.93 -3.45 12.64
C PHE A 217 -12.24 -3.34 13.43
N VAL A 218 -12.40 -2.29 14.24
CA VAL A 218 -13.67 -2.02 14.96
C VAL A 218 -14.82 -1.84 13.97
N GLY A 219 -14.58 -1.16 12.84
CA GLY A 219 -15.58 -1.04 11.77
C GLY A 219 -15.97 -2.36 11.13
N ILE A 220 -15.01 -3.28 10.95
CA ILE A 220 -15.30 -4.64 10.47
C ILE A 220 -16.23 -5.35 11.45
N ILE A 221 -15.94 -5.29 12.76
CA ILE A 221 -16.79 -5.91 13.78
C ILE A 221 -18.20 -5.34 13.75
N ALA A 222 -18.33 -4.00 13.70
CA ALA A 222 -19.63 -3.34 13.64
C ALA A 222 -20.44 -3.78 12.40
N VAL A 223 -19.77 -3.94 11.26
CA VAL A 223 -20.39 -4.41 10.01
C VAL A 223 -20.83 -5.88 10.12
N ILE A 224 -20.03 -6.76 10.75
CA ILE A 224 -20.41 -8.16 10.97
C ILE A 224 -21.66 -8.26 11.85
N LEU A 225 -21.69 -7.51 12.96
CA LEU A 225 -22.78 -7.56 13.92
C LEU A 225 -24.10 -7.02 13.37
N ASN A 226 -24.05 -6.06 12.44
CA ASN A 226 -25.26 -5.42 11.89
C ASN A 226 -25.73 -6.01 10.55
N LEU A 227 -24.85 -6.63 9.76
CA LEU A 227 -25.17 -7.09 8.39
C LEU A 227 -25.05 -8.61 8.22
N GLU A 228 -24.86 -9.38 9.30
CA GLU A 228 -24.76 -10.86 9.32
C GLU A 228 -23.82 -11.43 8.23
N ILE A 229 -22.72 -10.72 7.99
CA ILE A 229 -21.78 -11.10 6.93
C ILE A 229 -21.01 -12.36 7.34
N SER A 230 -20.78 -13.26 6.38
CA SER A 230 -19.98 -14.46 6.63
C SER A 230 -18.56 -14.10 7.11
N VAL A 231 -18.05 -14.89 8.05
CA VAL A 231 -16.72 -14.70 8.67
C VAL A 231 -15.60 -14.65 7.62
N ILE A 232 -15.77 -15.36 6.49
CA ILE A 232 -14.80 -15.36 5.38
C ILE A 232 -14.68 -13.97 4.74
N PHE A 233 -15.80 -13.27 4.51
CA PHE A 233 -15.78 -11.91 3.98
C PHE A 233 -15.18 -10.93 4.99
N ALA A 234 -15.43 -11.11 6.29
CA ALA A 234 -14.77 -10.34 7.33
C ALA A 234 -13.25 -10.49 7.34
N VAL A 235 -12.75 -11.72 7.23
CA VAL A 235 -11.32 -12.01 7.15
C VAL A 235 -10.72 -11.40 5.88
N LEU A 236 -11.41 -11.49 4.74
CA LEU A 236 -11.00 -10.86 3.50
C LEU A 236 -10.92 -9.32 3.65
N MET A 237 -11.94 -8.69 4.24
CA MET A 237 -11.95 -7.25 4.54
C MET A 237 -10.79 -6.84 5.46
N LEU A 238 -10.45 -7.66 6.45
CA LEU A 238 -9.33 -7.43 7.36
C LEU A 238 -7.97 -7.48 6.66
N ILE A 239 -7.78 -8.44 5.77
CA ILE A 239 -6.52 -8.59 5.03
C ILE A 239 -6.37 -7.46 4.01
N LEU A 240 -7.47 -7.10 3.32
CA LEU A 240 -7.51 -5.95 2.43
C LEU A 240 -7.18 -4.65 3.17
N SER A 241 -7.81 -4.42 4.33
CA SER A 241 -7.54 -3.22 5.13
C SER A 241 -6.10 -3.16 5.64
N ARG A 242 -5.53 -4.31 6.05
CA ARG A 242 -4.11 -4.45 6.43
C ARG A 242 -3.18 -4.14 5.27
N LEU A 243 -3.50 -4.60 4.05
CA LEU A 243 -2.69 -4.37 2.86
C LEU A 243 -2.71 -2.89 2.47
N GLY A 244 -3.90 -2.28 2.40
CA GLY A 244 -4.05 -0.86 2.13
C GLY A 244 -3.31 -0.01 3.16
N PHE A 245 -3.39 -0.39 4.43
CA PHE A 245 -2.65 0.26 5.50
C PHE A 245 -1.11 0.13 5.34
N GLY A 246 -0.62 -1.07 4.98
CA GLY A 246 0.78 -1.29 4.66
C GLY A 246 1.28 -0.44 3.48
N ALA A 247 0.45 -0.25 2.46
CA ALA A 247 0.73 0.66 1.34
C ALA A 247 0.72 2.12 1.76
N LEU A 248 -0.21 2.58 2.59
CA LEU A 248 -0.25 3.95 3.11
C LEU A 248 1.01 4.29 3.94
N LYS A 249 1.42 3.39 4.83
CA LYS A 249 2.67 3.56 5.60
C LYS A 249 3.90 3.62 4.69
N SER A 250 3.94 2.76 3.67
CA SER A 250 4.99 2.76 2.65
C SER A 250 5.01 4.08 1.86
N PHE A 251 3.84 4.56 1.44
CA PHE A 251 3.63 5.82 0.74
C PHE A 251 4.17 7.01 1.55
N PHE A 252 3.76 7.17 2.82
CA PHE A 252 4.22 8.30 3.64
C PHE A 252 5.73 8.25 3.92
N ASN A 253 6.30 7.07 4.18
CA ASN A 253 7.74 6.94 4.39
C ASN A 253 8.55 7.30 3.13
N CYS A 254 8.04 6.93 1.95
CA CYS A 254 8.66 7.30 0.68
C CYS A 254 8.45 8.79 0.36
N GLN A 255 7.30 9.35 0.71
CA GLN A 255 6.99 10.77 0.57
C GLN A 255 7.91 11.64 1.44
N ILE A 256 8.25 11.22 2.67
CA ILE A 256 9.28 11.90 3.50
C ILE A 256 10.60 12.00 2.72
N LYS A 257 11.09 10.87 2.20
CA LYS A 257 12.35 10.85 1.44
C LYS A 257 12.30 11.74 0.21
N LEU A 258 11.20 11.71 -0.53
CA LEU A 258 11.03 12.53 -1.74
C LEU A 258 10.96 14.03 -1.41
N ARG A 259 10.20 14.40 -0.37
CA ARG A 259 10.08 15.79 0.06
C ARG A 259 11.42 16.37 0.51
N THR A 260 12.29 15.59 1.16
CA THR A 260 13.64 16.05 1.54
C THR A 260 14.53 16.43 0.34
N TYR A 261 14.31 15.83 -0.84
CA TYR A 261 15.15 16.09 -2.02
C TYR A 261 14.55 17.10 -3.01
N PHE A 262 13.25 17.38 -2.92
CA PHE A 262 12.51 18.12 -3.94
C PHE A 262 11.74 19.34 -3.41
N LEU A 263 11.56 19.46 -2.08
CA LEU A 263 10.86 20.55 -1.37
C LEU A 263 11.68 21.06 -0.18
#